data_AF-A0A1G7FGI6-F1
#
_entry.id   AF-A0A1G7FGI6-F1
#
_cell.length_a   1.000
_cell.length_b   1.000
_cell.length_c   1.000
_cell.angle_alpha   90.00
_cell.angle_beta   90.00
_cell.angle_gamma   90.00
#
_symmetry.space_group_name_H-M   'P 1'
#
loop_
_entity.id
_entity.type
_entity.pdbx_description
1 polymer ?
#
loop_
_entity_poly.entity_id
_entity_poly.type
_entity_poly.pdbx_seq_one_letter_code
_entity_poly.pdbx_strand_id
1 'polypeptide(L)'
;MVKVKKTNFLLLLIITCVTINCKQDMEVFSFHHFDRKADTINIDFSLNNIDFIHSLEKNNKINLCQERYKLGVFELENSKYIFPVIIDKDCNDAVLIHNIIDVICNENNQVLVESELVGLNENLKNEIFRHTKERLDSKKYNGLFYNFNWDVRLGEVANKKKLVEVLKGIDLVLEYKSMELLEKPLRSLSEKELEKLNDNFYAIILIVDYSPITNVPPPPLMIN
;
A
#
# COMPACT_ATOMS: atom_id res chain seq x y z
N MET A 1 -46.22 19.34 -49.73
CA MET A 1 -46.32 19.17 -48.27
C MET A 1 -45.64 17.88 -47.89
N VAL A 2 -44.41 17.95 -47.37
CA VAL A 2 -43.71 16.78 -46.82
C VAL A 2 -43.42 17.11 -45.36
N LYS A 3 -44.22 16.51 -44.47
CA LYS A 3 -44.01 16.56 -43.02
C LYS A 3 -42.95 15.53 -42.65
N VAL A 4 -41.73 15.98 -42.38
CA VAL A 4 -40.78 15.21 -41.57
C VAL A 4 -40.15 16.16 -40.56
N LYS A 5 -40.74 16.20 -39.36
CA LYS A 5 -40.09 16.65 -38.13
C LYS A 5 -40.55 15.73 -37.00
N LYS A 6 -39.87 14.60 -36.87
CA LYS A 6 -39.82 13.78 -35.66
C LYS A 6 -38.38 13.28 -35.52
N THR A 7 -37.48 14.23 -35.34
CA THR A 7 -36.14 13.97 -34.84
C THR A 7 -36.08 14.68 -33.49
N ASN A 8 -35.55 13.99 -32.48
CA ASN A 8 -35.27 14.48 -31.11
C ASN A 8 -36.33 14.20 -30.05
N PHE A 9 -36.57 12.92 -29.73
CA PHE A 9 -36.87 12.55 -28.34
C PHE A 9 -36.26 11.21 -27.88
N LEU A 10 -35.41 10.58 -28.71
CA LEU A 10 -34.64 9.39 -28.30
C LEU A 10 -33.21 9.73 -27.85
N LEU A 11 -32.81 11.01 -27.90
CA LEU A 11 -31.52 11.46 -27.37
C LEU A 11 -31.57 11.86 -25.89
N LEU A 12 -32.78 11.99 -25.31
CA LEU A 12 -32.95 12.29 -23.89
C LEU A 12 -32.83 11.04 -22.99
N LEU A 13 -32.76 9.84 -23.59
CA LEU A 13 -32.65 8.56 -22.89
C LEU A 13 -31.20 8.05 -22.80
N ILE A 14 -30.24 8.75 -23.41
CA ILE A 14 -28.81 8.42 -23.34
C ILE A 14 -28.08 9.28 -22.28
N ILE A 15 -28.64 10.41 -21.87
CA ILE A 15 -28.03 11.26 -20.81
C ILE A 15 -28.37 10.75 -19.39
N THR A 16 -29.32 9.82 -19.26
CA THR A 16 -29.64 9.17 -17.98
C THR A 16 -28.97 7.81 -17.80
N CYS A 17 -28.04 7.43 -18.68
CA CYS A 17 -27.08 6.39 -18.35
C CYS A 17 -26.05 6.97 -17.37
N VAL A 18 -26.40 6.85 -16.10
CA VAL A 18 -25.48 6.16 -15.19
C VAL A 18 -24.26 7.01 -14.80
N THR A 19 -24.50 8.06 -14.00
CA THR A 19 -23.60 8.38 -12.88
C THR A 19 -23.76 7.31 -11.80
N ILE A 20 -23.63 6.03 -12.17
CA ILE A 20 -23.21 5.02 -11.19
C ILE A 20 -21.83 5.50 -10.81
N ASN A 21 -21.67 5.85 -9.53
CA ASN A 21 -20.41 5.76 -8.83
C ASN A 21 -19.86 4.34 -9.07
N CYS A 22 -19.25 4.11 -10.24
CA CYS A 22 -18.37 2.99 -10.42
C CYS A 22 -17.21 3.33 -9.51
N LYS A 23 -17.23 2.77 -8.30
CA LYS A 23 -16.00 2.58 -7.54
C LYS A 23 -15.08 1.86 -8.51
N GLN A 24 -14.07 2.57 -8.98
CA GLN A 24 -13.07 1.99 -9.83
C GLN A 24 -12.14 1.29 -8.85
N ASP A 25 -12.19 -0.04 -8.83
CA ASP A 25 -11.20 -0.83 -8.11
C ASP A 25 -9.85 -0.46 -8.71
N MET A 26 -9.15 0.49 -8.08
CA MET A 26 -7.76 0.75 -8.37
C MET A 26 -6.99 -0.37 -7.65
N GLU A 27 -7.08 -1.56 -8.25
CA GLU A 27 -6.18 -2.64 -7.89
C GLU A 27 -4.77 -2.13 -8.18
N VAL A 28 -3.97 -2.04 -7.13
CA VAL A 28 -2.53 -1.86 -7.25
C VAL A 28 -2.04 -3.09 -8.02
N PHE A 29 -1.66 -2.90 -9.29
CA PHE A 29 -1.45 -3.96 -10.30
C PHE A 29 -0.51 -5.08 -9.82
N SER A 30 0.33 -4.78 -8.84
CA SER A 30 1.32 -5.65 -8.23
C SER A 30 0.79 -6.87 -7.47
N PHE A 31 -0.50 -6.90 -7.10
CA PHE A 31 -0.98 -7.91 -6.16
C PHE A 31 -1.93 -8.95 -6.74
N HIS A 32 -2.12 -8.97 -8.07
CA HIS A 32 -3.08 -9.89 -8.70
C HIS A 32 -2.80 -11.38 -8.43
N HIS A 33 -1.56 -11.76 -8.08
CA HIS A 33 -1.09 -13.14 -7.96
C HIS A 33 -0.61 -13.57 -6.57
N PHE A 34 -0.71 -12.70 -5.56
CA PHE A 34 -0.50 -13.14 -4.18
C PHE A 34 -1.63 -14.10 -3.78
N ASP A 35 -1.31 -15.21 -3.09
CA ASP A 35 -2.27 -16.27 -2.77
C ASP A 35 -3.55 -15.67 -2.15
N ARG A 36 -4.61 -15.60 -2.96
CA ARG A 36 -5.89 -14.98 -2.61
C ARG A 36 -6.68 -15.79 -1.57
N LYS A 37 -6.12 -16.90 -1.08
CA LYS A 37 -6.72 -17.72 -0.03
C LYS A 37 -6.55 -17.12 1.37
N ALA A 38 -5.73 -16.08 1.53
CA ALA A 38 -5.58 -15.40 2.81
C ALA A 38 -6.83 -14.57 3.15
N ASP A 39 -7.20 -14.53 4.43
CA ASP A 39 -8.34 -13.73 4.87
C ASP A 39 -8.11 -12.25 4.59
N THR A 40 -9.19 -11.59 4.21
CA THR A 40 -9.21 -10.15 3.98
C THR A 40 -9.49 -9.41 5.28
N ILE A 41 -8.70 -8.37 5.56
CA ILE A 41 -8.82 -7.54 6.76
C ILE A 41 -8.91 -6.07 6.37
N ASN A 42 -9.77 -5.31 7.05
CA ASN A 42 -9.82 -3.86 6.88
C ASN A 42 -8.77 -3.22 7.78
N ILE A 43 -7.87 -2.43 7.21
CA ILE A 43 -6.88 -1.69 7.99
C ILE A 43 -7.55 -0.45 8.60
N ASP A 44 -7.60 -0.40 9.92
CA ASP A 44 -8.23 0.67 10.67
C ASP A 44 -7.20 1.74 11.09
N PHE A 45 -7.14 2.82 10.33
CA PHE A 45 -6.23 3.93 10.58
C PHE A 45 -6.67 4.86 11.72
N SER A 46 -7.83 4.61 12.33
CA SER A 46 -8.27 5.32 13.54
C SER A 46 -7.55 4.81 14.80
N LEU A 47 -6.97 3.61 14.72
CA LEU A 47 -6.19 2.97 15.76
C LEU A 47 -4.69 3.06 15.41
N ASN A 48 -3.83 3.11 16.42
CA ASN A 48 -2.39 2.91 16.19
C ASN A 48 -2.13 1.42 15.92
N ASN A 49 -0.91 1.06 15.50
CA ASN A 49 -0.59 -0.32 15.13
C ASN A 49 -0.94 -1.36 16.23
N ILE A 50 -0.61 -1.07 17.48
CA ILE A 50 -0.85 -1.99 18.62
C ILE A 50 -2.35 -2.19 18.84
N ASP A 51 -3.10 -1.09 18.93
CA ASP A 51 -4.54 -1.13 19.14
C ASP A 51 -5.27 -1.80 17.96
N PHE A 52 -4.80 -1.54 16.74
CA PHE A 52 -5.29 -2.20 15.53
C PHE A 52 -5.10 -3.72 15.60
N ILE A 53 -3.89 -4.19 15.92
CA ILE A 53 -3.56 -5.62 16.04
C ILE A 53 -4.45 -6.29 17.10
N HIS A 54 -4.58 -5.70 18.28
CA HIS A 54 -5.46 -6.23 19.33
C HIS A 54 -6.94 -6.25 18.92
N SER A 55 -7.40 -5.20 18.23
CA SER A 55 -8.78 -5.14 17.71
C SER A 55 -9.04 -6.26 16.71
N LEU A 56 -8.05 -6.58 15.88
CA LEU A 56 -8.16 -7.56 14.82
C LEU A 56 -8.30 -8.98 15.38
N GLU A 57 -7.49 -9.36 16.36
CA GLU A 57 -7.62 -10.66 17.04
C GLU A 57 -8.97 -10.79 17.74
N LYS A 58 -9.39 -9.75 18.47
CA LYS A 58 -10.64 -9.76 19.23
C LYS A 58 -11.88 -9.87 18.35
N ASN A 59 -11.92 -9.08 17.26
CA ASN A 59 -13.11 -8.98 16.41
C ASN A 59 -13.23 -10.16 15.44
N ASN A 60 -12.10 -10.65 14.93
CA ASN A 60 -12.09 -11.71 13.91
C ASN A 60 -11.84 -13.11 14.49
N LYS A 61 -11.54 -13.23 15.80
CA LYS A 61 -11.17 -14.49 16.46
C LYS A 61 -10.00 -15.20 15.76
N ILE A 62 -9.04 -14.41 15.28
CA ILE A 62 -7.82 -14.88 14.61
C ILE A 62 -6.70 -14.94 15.64
N ASN A 63 -5.81 -15.93 15.51
CA ASN A 63 -4.55 -15.96 16.23
C ASN A 63 -3.42 -15.48 15.33
N LEU A 64 -3.00 -14.22 15.48
CA LEU A 64 -1.96 -13.64 14.64
C LEU A 64 -0.59 -14.28 14.84
N CYS A 65 -0.33 -14.97 15.96
CA CYS A 65 0.91 -15.72 16.11
C CYS A 65 1.02 -16.90 15.14
N GLN A 66 -0.11 -17.42 14.67
CA GLN A 66 -0.21 -18.55 13.74
C GLN A 66 -0.51 -18.10 12.31
N GLU A 67 -1.29 -17.03 12.15
CA GLU A 67 -1.80 -16.57 10.85
C GLU A 67 -1.48 -15.09 10.61
N ARG A 68 -0.19 -14.79 10.38
CA ARG A 68 0.30 -13.42 10.20
C ARG A 68 -0.03 -12.81 8.83
N TYR A 69 -0.05 -13.63 7.79
CA TYR A 69 -0.25 -13.19 6.42
C TYR A 69 -1.74 -13.01 6.11
N LYS A 70 -2.11 -11.81 5.64
CA LYS A 70 -3.49 -11.42 5.33
C LYS A 70 -3.51 -10.56 4.06
N LEU A 71 -4.71 -10.33 3.52
CA LEU A 71 -4.94 -9.31 2.50
C LEU A 71 -5.51 -8.05 3.16
N GLY A 72 -4.69 -6.99 3.22
CA GLY A 72 -5.08 -5.69 3.73
C GLY A 72 -5.98 -4.97 2.73
N VAL A 73 -7.05 -4.37 3.24
CA VAL A 73 -8.01 -3.60 2.44
C VAL A 73 -8.34 -2.28 3.11
N PHE A 74 -8.47 -1.24 2.31
CA PHE A 74 -9.12 0.00 2.71
C PHE A 74 -9.78 0.68 1.51
N GLU A 75 -10.73 1.57 1.82
CA GLU A 75 -11.33 2.47 0.84
C GLU A 75 -10.79 3.89 1.04
N LEU A 76 -10.45 4.53 -0.08
CA LEU A 76 -10.09 5.94 -0.14
C LEU A 76 -10.70 6.54 -1.42
N GLU A 77 -11.47 7.60 -1.25
CA GLU A 77 -12.22 8.23 -2.36
C GLU A 77 -13.12 7.19 -3.05
N ASN A 78 -13.05 7.06 -4.38
CA ASN A 78 -13.86 6.12 -5.14
C ASN A 78 -13.11 4.83 -5.49
N SER A 79 -12.14 4.43 -4.66
CA SER A 79 -11.28 3.28 -4.93
C SER A 79 -11.09 2.39 -3.71
N LYS A 80 -11.11 1.08 -3.97
CA LYS A 80 -10.75 0.03 -3.02
C LYS A 80 -9.31 -0.41 -3.30
N TYR A 81 -8.49 -0.40 -2.27
CA TYR A 81 -7.10 -0.86 -2.33
C TYR A 81 -7.00 -2.21 -1.65
N ILE A 82 -6.33 -3.17 -2.29
CA ILE A 82 -6.11 -4.53 -1.79
C ILE A 82 -4.62 -4.84 -1.94
N PHE A 83 -3.97 -5.31 -0.88
CA PHE A 83 -2.53 -5.58 -0.87
C PHE A 83 -2.16 -6.69 0.14
N PRO A 84 -1.07 -7.44 -0.11
CA PRO A 84 -0.53 -8.40 0.85
C PRO A 84 0.04 -7.64 2.05
N VAL A 85 -0.29 -8.13 3.24
CA VAL A 85 0.23 -7.60 4.50
C VAL A 85 0.62 -8.74 5.42
N ILE A 86 1.76 -8.58 6.09
CA ILE A 86 2.11 -9.38 7.27
C ILE A 86 1.81 -8.51 8.48
N ILE A 87 1.00 -9.04 9.39
CA ILE A 87 0.80 -8.47 10.71
C ILE A 87 1.67 -9.24 11.68
N ASP A 88 2.69 -8.58 12.21
CA ASP A 88 3.63 -9.16 13.15
C ASP A 88 3.34 -8.69 14.56
N LYS A 89 2.90 -9.63 15.37
CA LYS A 89 2.65 -9.46 16.81
C LYS A 89 3.80 -10.13 17.56
N ASP A 90 4.25 -9.50 18.64
CA ASP A 90 5.15 -10.08 19.60
C ASP A 90 4.46 -11.27 20.28
N CYS A 91 4.88 -12.46 19.84
CA CYS A 91 4.39 -13.73 20.32
C CYS A 91 5.37 -14.40 21.28
N ASN A 92 6.39 -13.68 21.77
CA ASN A 92 7.55 -14.21 22.49
C ASN A 92 8.40 -15.23 21.69
N ASP A 93 8.10 -15.39 20.39
CA ASP A 93 8.95 -16.09 19.44
C ASP A 93 9.84 -15.03 18.78
N ALA A 94 11.15 -15.09 19.03
CA ALA A 94 12.13 -14.16 18.47
C ALA A 94 12.34 -14.37 16.95
N VAL A 95 11.27 -14.28 16.17
CA VAL A 95 11.32 -14.30 14.71
C VAL A 95 11.74 -12.91 14.25
N LEU A 96 13.02 -12.77 13.89
CA LEU A 96 13.53 -11.54 13.29
C LEU A 96 13.08 -11.48 11.83
N ILE A 97 12.17 -10.56 11.51
CA ILE A 97 11.91 -10.18 10.13
C ILE A 97 13.10 -9.35 9.63
N HIS A 98 13.78 -9.85 8.60
CA HIS A 98 14.90 -9.16 7.97
C HIS A 98 14.45 -8.39 6.73
N ASN A 99 15.30 -7.46 6.27
CA ASN A 99 15.12 -6.71 5.02
C ASN A 99 13.88 -5.81 5.04
N ILE A 100 13.74 -5.09 6.15
CA ILE A 100 12.70 -4.09 6.37
C ILE A 100 13.16 -2.75 5.77
N ILE A 101 12.22 -2.06 5.12
CA ILE A 101 12.25 -0.64 4.80
C ILE A 101 11.23 0.03 5.72
N ASP A 102 11.70 0.78 6.72
CA ASP A 102 10.82 1.49 7.65
C ASP A 102 10.21 2.72 6.99
N VAL A 103 8.88 2.87 7.09
CA VAL A 103 8.12 4.04 6.62
C VAL A 103 7.27 4.57 7.75
N ILE A 104 7.59 5.77 8.25
CA ILE A 104 6.99 6.30 9.46
C ILE A 104 6.33 7.66 9.17
N CYS A 105 5.01 7.72 9.30
CA CYS A 105 4.21 8.93 9.13
C CYS A 105 3.88 9.53 10.50
N ASN A 106 4.22 10.80 10.72
CA ASN A 106 3.93 11.48 11.99
C ASN A 106 2.70 12.41 11.91
N GLU A 107 2.28 12.93 13.06
CA GLU A 107 1.15 13.86 13.17
C GLU A 107 1.28 15.14 12.34
N ASN A 108 2.51 15.56 12.02
CA ASN A 108 2.80 16.76 11.22
C ASN A 108 2.81 16.48 9.71
N ASN A 109 2.32 15.32 9.27
CA ASN A 109 2.32 14.88 7.87
C ASN A 109 3.72 14.70 7.26
N GLN A 110 4.76 14.63 8.11
CA GLN A 110 6.12 14.31 7.72
C GLN A 110 6.27 12.79 7.63
N VAL A 111 7.14 12.34 6.73
CA VAL A 111 7.39 10.91 6.52
C VAL A 111 8.89 10.66 6.60
N LEU A 112 9.27 9.66 7.38
CA LEU A 112 10.61 9.11 7.38
C LEU A 112 10.62 7.82 6.54
N VAL A 113 11.63 7.64 5.70
CA VAL A 113 11.95 6.36 5.05
C VAL A 113 13.36 5.97 5.49
N GLU A 114 13.54 4.83 6.15
CA GLU A 114 14.86 4.38 6.65
C GLU A 114 15.58 5.45 7.50
N SER A 115 14.83 6.17 8.33
CA SER A 115 15.29 7.32 9.15
C SER A 115 15.63 8.61 8.40
N GLU A 116 15.50 8.64 7.07
CA GLU A 116 15.66 9.86 6.27
C GLU A 116 14.32 10.58 6.11
N LEU A 117 14.31 11.88 6.38
CA LEU A 117 13.12 12.72 6.20
C LEU A 117 12.89 12.97 4.71
N VAL A 118 11.70 12.58 4.22
CA VAL A 118 11.27 12.91 2.86
C VAL A 118 11.13 14.42 2.73
N GLY A 119 11.88 15.01 1.80
CA GLY A 119 11.90 16.45 1.58
C GLY A 119 10.51 17.00 1.21
N LEU A 120 10.25 18.26 1.55
CA LEU A 120 8.96 18.92 1.28
C LEU A 120 8.59 18.94 -0.23
N ASN A 121 9.59 18.90 -1.11
CA ASN A 121 9.42 18.90 -2.56
C ASN A 121 9.56 17.50 -3.18
N GLU A 122 9.84 16.48 -2.37
CA GLU A 122 10.06 15.12 -2.83
C GLU A 122 8.74 14.34 -2.81
N ASN A 123 8.61 13.40 -3.74
CA ASN A 123 7.46 12.50 -3.78
C ASN A 123 7.81 11.22 -3.02
N LEU A 124 7.00 10.88 -2.01
CA LEU A 124 7.17 9.67 -1.19
C LEU A 124 7.34 8.40 -2.03
N LYS A 125 6.57 8.21 -3.12
CA LYS A 125 6.68 7.01 -3.97
C LYS A 125 8.07 6.86 -4.60
N ASN A 126 8.72 7.99 -4.94
CA ASN A 126 10.04 8.01 -5.55
C ASN A 126 11.12 7.76 -4.49
N GLU A 127 10.95 8.30 -3.28
CA GLU A 127 11.85 8.01 -2.16
C GLU A 127 11.79 6.53 -1.77
N ILE A 128 10.58 5.94 -1.70
CA ILE A 128 10.41 4.50 -1.50
C ILE A 128 11.20 3.72 -2.56
N PHE A 129 11.05 4.06 -3.84
CA PHE A 129 11.79 3.40 -4.92
C PHE A 129 13.31 3.58 -4.76
N ARG A 130 13.80 4.79 -4.46
CA ARG A 130 15.22 5.11 -4.29
C ARG A 130 15.85 4.26 -3.19
N HIS A 131 15.32 4.34 -1.96
CA HIS A 131 15.83 3.59 -0.82
C HIS A 131 15.81 2.08 -1.07
N THR A 132 14.73 1.59 -1.67
CA THR A 132 14.58 0.17 -1.99
C THR A 132 15.63 -0.27 -3.02
N LYS A 133 15.82 0.51 -4.09
CA LYS A 133 16.81 0.20 -5.12
C LYS A 133 18.23 0.20 -4.54
N GLU A 134 18.60 1.20 -3.75
CA GLU A 134 19.90 1.24 -3.06
C GLU A 134 20.13 -0.02 -2.21
N ARG A 135 19.09 -0.46 -1.48
CA ARG A 135 19.15 -1.69 -0.68
C ARG A 135 19.37 -2.93 -1.55
N LEU A 136 18.67 -3.04 -2.68
CA LEU A 136 18.79 -4.15 -3.63
C LEU A 136 20.12 -4.18 -4.39
N ASP A 137 20.67 -3.01 -4.71
CA ASP A 137 21.98 -2.87 -5.36
C ASP A 137 23.11 -3.24 -4.39
N SER A 138 22.94 -2.96 -3.08
CA SER A 138 23.94 -3.28 -2.05
C SER A 138 24.01 -4.77 -1.70
N LYS A 139 22.90 -5.49 -1.80
CA LYS A 139 22.75 -6.90 -1.40
C LYS A 139 21.64 -7.56 -2.20
N LYS A 140 21.86 -8.82 -2.59
CA LYS A 140 20.85 -9.61 -3.30
C LYS A 140 19.78 -10.10 -2.32
N TYR A 141 18.69 -9.34 -2.22
CA TYR A 141 17.48 -9.74 -1.50
C TYR A 141 16.44 -10.30 -2.46
N ASN A 142 15.83 -11.42 -2.08
CA ASN A 142 14.69 -12.03 -2.77
C ASN A 142 13.34 -11.51 -2.25
N GLY A 143 13.36 -10.52 -1.36
CA GLY A 143 12.16 -9.79 -0.96
C GLY A 143 12.42 -8.75 0.11
N LEU A 144 11.48 -7.81 0.21
CA LEU A 144 11.52 -6.67 1.12
C LEU A 144 10.18 -6.49 1.82
N PHE A 145 10.25 -6.10 3.08
CA PHE A 145 9.08 -5.76 3.90
C PHE A 145 9.04 -4.26 4.13
N TYR A 146 7.88 -3.65 3.96
CA TYR A 146 7.72 -2.20 4.14
C TYR A 146 6.95 -1.97 5.44
N ASN A 147 7.66 -1.66 6.51
CA ASN A 147 7.07 -1.46 7.82
C ASN A 147 6.35 -0.11 7.89
N PHE A 148 5.04 -0.13 7.69
CA PHE A 148 4.22 1.08 7.63
C PHE A 148 3.70 1.45 9.02
N ASN A 149 4.18 2.57 9.55
CA ASN A 149 3.81 3.12 10.84
C ASN A 149 3.11 4.45 10.66
N TRP A 150 1.99 4.64 11.35
CA TRP A 150 1.21 5.87 11.25
C TRP A 150 0.85 6.45 12.62
N ASP A 151 0.74 7.78 12.68
CA ASP A 151 0.18 8.49 13.83
C ASP A 151 -1.33 8.71 13.61
N VAL A 152 -2.13 8.26 14.57
CA VAL A 152 -3.60 8.44 14.54
C VAL A 152 -4.01 9.90 14.48
N ARG A 153 -3.20 10.82 15.03
CA ARG A 153 -3.48 12.27 15.04
C ARG A 153 -3.36 12.92 13.66
N LEU A 154 -2.64 12.27 12.72
CA LEU A 154 -2.62 12.71 11.32
C LEU A 154 -4.00 12.55 10.65
N GLY A 155 -4.83 11.64 11.16
CA GLY A 155 -6.17 11.34 10.66
C GLY A 155 -6.20 10.30 9.54
N GLU A 156 -7.28 9.51 9.51
CA GLU A 156 -7.42 8.34 8.64
C GLU A 156 -7.20 8.63 7.16
N VAL A 157 -7.79 9.70 6.64
CA VAL A 157 -7.71 10.03 5.20
C VAL A 157 -6.27 10.33 4.79
N ALA A 158 -5.52 11.05 5.63
CA ALA A 158 -4.13 11.37 5.36
C ALA A 158 -3.24 10.12 5.47
N ASN A 159 -3.44 9.27 6.49
CA ASN A 159 -2.74 7.99 6.61
C ASN A 159 -2.98 7.07 5.40
N LYS A 160 -4.24 6.94 4.95
CA LYS A 160 -4.58 6.20 3.73
C LYS A 160 -3.86 6.76 2.50
N LYS A 161 -3.83 8.09 2.33
CA LYS A 161 -3.11 8.74 1.22
C LYS A 161 -1.62 8.43 1.25
N LYS A 162 -0.99 8.42 2.43
CA LYS A 162 0.42 8.03 2.57
C LYS A 162 0.64 6.58 2.19
N LEU A 163 -0.19 5.66 2.68
CA LEU A 163 -0.08 4.25 2.29
C LEU A 163 -0.26 4.05 0.78
N VAL A 164 -1.18 4.78 0.14
CA VAL A 164 -1.31 4.74 -1.34
C VAL A 164 -0.01 5.14 -2.05
N GLU A 165 0.68 6.18 -1.59
CA GLU A 165 1.96 6.57 -2.18
C GLU A 165 3.06 5.53 -1.91
N VAL A 166 3.04 4.85 -0.76
CA VAL A 166 3.93 3.71 -0.48
C VAL A 166 3.66 2.55 -1.43
N LEU A 167 2.39 2.16 -1.61
CA LEU A 167 1.99 1.10 -2.53
C LEU A 167 2.41 1.43 -3.98
N LYS A 168 2.28 2.68 -4.42
CA LYS A 168 2.79 3.11 -5.73
C LYS A 168 4.32 3.06 -5.82
N GLY A 169 5.04 3.33 -4.72
CA GLY A 169 6.49 3.15 -4.66
C GLY A 169 6.87 1.68 -4.83
N ILE A 170 6.14 0.78 -4.17
CA ILE A 170 6.29 -0.67 -4.32
C ILE A 170 6.04 -1.12 -5.77
N ASP A 171 5.02 -0.57 -6.44
CA ASP A 171 4.77 -0.84 -7.87
C ASP A 171 5.98 -0.50 -8.74
N LEU A 172 6.66 0.62 -8.48
CA LEU A 172 7.88 1.00 -9.22
C LEU A 172 9.02 0.01 -8.99
N VAL A 173 9.14 -0.53 -7.79
CA VAL A 173 10.14 -1.56 -7.45
C VAL A 173 9.83 -2.86 -8.19
N LEU A 174 8.56 -3.27 -8.20
CA LEU A 174 8.14 -4.49 -8.90
C LEU A 174 8.26 -4.35 -10.42
N GLU A 175 7.98 -3.17 -10.98
CA GLU A 175 8.25 -2.84 -12.38
C GLU A 175 9.75 -2.95 -12.70
N TYR A 176 10.61 -2.38 -11.85
CA TYR A 176 12.06 -2.50 -12.00
C TYR A 176 12.52 -3.97 -11.98
N LYS A 177 12.02 -4.77 -11.05
CA LYS A 177 12.34 -6.20 -10.95
C LYS A 177 11.78 -7.02 -12.09
N SER A 178 10.58 -6.70 -12.56
CA SER A 178 9.98 -7.29 -13.76
C SER A 178 10.86 -7.06 -14.99
N MET A 179 11.31 -5.82 -15.19
CA MET A 179 12.23 -5.47 -16.28
C MET A 179 13.58 -6.17 -16.14
N GLU A 180 14.13 -6.29 -14.93
CA GLU A 180 15.41 -6.98 -14.66
C GLU A 180 15.34 -8.49 -14.94
N LEU A 181 14.25 -9.17 -14.51
CA LEU A 181 14.15 -10.63 -14.53
C LEU A 181 13.49 -11.19 -15.80
N LEU A 182 12.57 -10.43 -16.39
CA LEU A 182 11.67 -10.88 -17.46
C LEU A 182 11.69 -9.98 -18.69
N GLU A 183 12.39 -8.84 -18.64
CA GLU A 183 12.49 -7.84 -19.72
C GLU A 183 11.13 -7.33 -20.21
N LYS A 184 10.14 -7.29 -19.31
CA LYS A 184 8.76 -6.91 -19.61
C LYS A 184 8.18 -5.97 -18.57
N PRO A 185 7.33 -5.01 -18.97
CA PRO A 185 6.57 -4.20 -18.03
C PRO A 185 5.63 -5.05 -17.16
N LEU A 186 5.45 -4.68 -15.89
CA LEU A 186 4.65 -5.43 -14.92
C LEU A 186 3.22 -5.66 -15.43
N ARG A 187 2.63 -4.63 -16.06
CA ARG A 187 1.27 -4.67 -16.62
C ARG A 187 1.10 -5.59 -17.83
N SER A 188 2.20 -6.05 -18.42
CA SER A 188 2.19 -6.91 -19.61
C SER A 188 2.48 -8.38 -19.30
N LEU A 189 2.79 -8.69 -18.04
CA LEU A 189 3.10 -10.04 -17.63
C LEU A 189 1.85 -10.92 -17.67
N SER A 190 2.04 -12.17 -18.13
CA SER A 190 1.05 -13.24 -17.95
C SER A 190 1.03 -13.74 -16.50
N GLU A 191 0.00 -14.48 -16.13
CA GLU A 191 -0.13 -15.08 -14.79
C GLU A 191 1.10 -15.90 -14.37
N LYS A 192 1.62 -16.75 -15.28
CA LYS A 192 2.85 -17.54 -15.03
C LYS A 192 4.10 -16.68 -14.84
N GLU A 193 4.16 -15.54 -15.52
CA GLU A 193 5.27 -14.60 -15.38
C GLU A 193 5.19 -13.82 -14.08
N LEU A 194 3.98 -13.52 -13.61
CA LEU A 194 3.75 -12.90 -12.31
C LEU A 194 4.04 -13.87 -11.15
N GLU A 195 3.67 -15.15 -11.28
CA GLU A 195 4.10 -16.21 -10.36
C GLU A 195 5.63 -16.28 -10.29
N LYS A 196 6.29 -16.33 -11.45
CA LYS A 196 7.75 -16.34 -11.52
C LYS A 196 8.38 -15.08 -10.89
N LEU A 197 7.79 -13.90 -11.09
CA LEU A 197 8.26 -12.67 -10.45
C LEU A 197 8.18 -12.80 -8.93
N ASN A 198 7.02 -13.21 -8.41
CA ASN A 198 6.78 -13.38 -6.97
C ASN A 198 7.70 -14.43 -6.32
N ASP A 199 8.00 -15.52 -7.01
CA ASP A 199 8.93 -16.57 -6.54
C ASP A 199 10.38 -16.05 -6.40
N ASN A 200 10.75 -15.03 -7.19
CA ASN A 200 12.10 -14.48 -7.20
C ASN A 200 12.22 -13.19 -6.38
N PHE A 201 11.15 -12.42 -6.27
CA PHE A 201 11.10 -11.17 -5.56
C PHE A 201 9.69 -10.86 -5.04
N TYR A 202 9.57 -10.64 -3.73
CA TYR A 202 8.32 -10.17 -3.11
C TYR A 202 8.51 -8.81 -2.42
N ALA A 203 7.45 -8.02 -2.42
CA ALA A 203 7.36 -6.74 -1.72
C ALA A 203 6.05 -6.70 -0.94
N ILE A 204 6.12 -6.73 0.38
CA ILE A 204 4.94 -6.93 1.26
C ILE A 204 4.88 -5.83 2.32
N ILE A 205 3.68 -5.30 2.58
CA ILE A 205 3.48 -4.37 3.71
C ILE A 205 3.64 -5.13 5.02
N LEU A 206 4.34 -4.54 5.97
CA LEU A 206 4.50 -5.06 7.31
C LEU A 206 3.84 -4.08 8.30
N ILE A 207 3.02 -4.60 9.21
CA ILE A 207 2.48 -3.87 10.35
C ILE A 207 2.94 -4.60 11.61
N VAL A 208 3.76 -3.93 12.41
CA VAL A 208 4.34 -4.50 13.63
C VAL A 208 3.66 -3.91 14.88
N ASP A 209 3.60 -4.70 15.95
CA ASP A 209 3.06 -4.30 17.27
C ASP A 209 4.05 -3.51 18.13
N TYR A 210 5.02 -2.84 17.52
CA TYR A 210 5.84 -1.84 18.17
C TYR A 210 5.86 -0.56 17.34
N SER A 211 5.86 0.60 18.00
CA SER A 211 6.15 1.84 17.31
C SER A 211 7.67 2.09 17.40
N PRO A 212 8.41 2.17 16.29
CA PRO A 212 9.80 2.62 16.36
C PRO A 212 9.82 4.00 17.03
N ILE A 213 10.67 4.17 18.05
CA ILE A 213 10.86 5.46 18.72
C ILE A 213 11.39 6.43 17.67
N THR A 214 10.54 7.34 17.20
CA THR A 214 10.92 8.36 16.25
C THR A 214 11.27 9.63 16.98
N ASN A 215 12.56 9.88 17.12
CA ASN A 215 13.04 11.24 17.32
C ASN A 215 12.93 11.98 15.98
N VAL A 216 11.71 12.27 15.51
CA VAL A 216 11.55 13.19 14.37
C VAL A 216 11.96 14.57 14.85
N PRO A 217 12.97 15.23 14.24
CA PRO A 217 13.32 16.58 14.61
C PRO A 217 12.10 17.50 14.44
N PRO A 218 11.84 18.44 15.36
CA PRO A 218 10.78 19.41 15.17
C PRO A 218 10.98 20.15 13.83
N PRO A 219 9.89 20.52 13.14
CA PRO A 219 10.00 21.23 11.86
C PRO A 219 10.83 22.51 12.02
N PRO A 220 11.61 22.91 11.00
CA PRO A 220 12.38 24.14 11.06
C PRO A 220 11.43 25.33 11.28
N LEU A 221 11.73 26.16 12.26
CA LEU A 221 11.03 27.42 12.50
C LEU A 221 11.17 28.29 11.24
N MET A 222 10.07 28.54 10.53
CA MET A 222 10.05 29.56 9.49
C MET A 222 10.18 30.92 10.18
N ILE A 223 11.36 31.53 10.08
CA ILE A 223 11.55 32.93 10.45
C ILE A 223 11.00 33.74 9.27
N ASN A 224 9.80 34.31 9.46
CA ASN A 224 9.22 35.30 8.54
C ASN A 224 9.98 36.62 8.61
#